data_AF-A0A6P0XU82-F1
#
_entry.id   AF-A0A6P0XU82-F1
#
_cell.length_a   1.000
_cell.length_b   1.000
_cell.length_c   1.000
_cell.angle_alpha   90.00
_cell.angle_beta   90.00
_cell.angle_gamma   90.00
#
_symmetry.space_group_name_H-M   'P 1'
#
loop_
_entity.id
_entity.type
_entity.pdbx_description
1 polymer ?
#
loop_
_entity_poly.entity_id
_entity_poly.type
_entity_poly.pdbx_seq_one_letter_code
_entity_poly.pdbx_strand_id
1 'polypeptide(L)'
;MLRKIDSNIWVAEQPFRFLGLDIGIRMTVISLKNNELAVISPIKVDNKIIEQFKEIGNVKHIIAPNLFHHLFLSDFKNIYPQAQIYAVSGLKKKRPDISIDKILDDDEKYFGSKLEYFLFEGLNTFLLNGVSPLNEYVFFHGESKTLIVTDIEQVSMQLSDLKLPAIAGLGFAGFFLLIDQVSQG
;
A
#
# COMPACT_ATOMS: atom_id res chain seq x y z
N MET A 1 12.22 -9.30 7.27
CA MET A 1 11.84 -10.62 6.71
C MET A 1 10.39 -10.57 6.25
N LEU A 2 10.05 -11.25 5.16
CA LEU A 2 8.66 -11.44 4.75
C LEU A 2 7.97 -12.47 5.65
N ARG A 3 6.82 -12.10 6.20
CA ARG A 3 5.93 -12.93 7.01
C ARG A 3 4.60 -13.04 6.29
N LYS A 4 4.17 -14.26 6.00
CA LYS A 4 2.86 -14.53 5.39
C LYS A 4 1.76 -14.21 6.41
N ILE A 5 0.76 -13.44 6.01
CA ILE A 5 -0.40 -13.11 6.85
C ILE A 5 -1.70 -13.68 6.32
N ASP A 6 -1.75 -13.96 5.01
CA ASP A 6 -2.88 -14.62 4.37
C ASP A 6 -2.41 -15.33 3.08
N SER A 7 -3.33 -15.99 2.40
CA SER A 7 -3.17 -16.52 1.06
C SER A 7 -2.76 -15.39 0.11
N ASN A 8 -1.57 -15.54 -0.48
CA ASN A 8 -0.99 -14.58 -1.43
C ASN A 8 -0.65 -13.20 -0.83
N ILE A 9 -0.62 -13.06 0.51
CA ILE A 9 -0.27 -11.79 1.17
C ILE A 9 0.85 -11.99 2.20
N TRP A 10 1.88 -11.17 2.08
CA TRP A 10 2.99 -11.09 3.02
C TRP A 10 3.21 -9.66 3.47
N VAL A 11 3.78 -9.50 4.67
CA VAL A 11 4.25 -8.22 5.19
C VAL A 11 5.71 -8.31 5.61
N ALA A 12 6.43 -7.21 5.51
CA ALA A 12 7.70 -7.01 6.19
C ALA A 12 7.69 -5.68 6.93
N GLU A 13 8.30 -5.67 8.10
CA GLU A 13 8.29 -4.51 9.01
C GLU A 13 9.72 -4.19 9.42
N GLN A 14 10.02 -2.91 9.57
CA GLN A 14 11.34 -2.41 9.97
C GLN A 14 11.20 -1.24 10.94
N PRO A 15 12.09 -1.15 11.95
CA PRO A 15 12.21 0.06 12.75
C PRO A 15 12.52 1.27 11.86
N PHE A 16 11.84 2.38 12.11
CA PHE A 16 12.05 3.62 11.38
C PHE A 16 11.76 4.81 12.28
N ARG A 17 12.63 5.82 12.19
CA ARG A 17 12.49 7.09 12.91
C ARG A 17 12.09 8.19 11.96
N PHE A 18 10.98 8.84 12.27
CA PHE A 18 10.52 10.02 11.55
C PHE A 18 10.34 11.16 12.53
N LEU A 19 11.01 12.29 12.29
CA LEU A 19 10.99 13.47 13.17
C LEU A 19 11.29 13.17 14.66
N GLY A 20 12.17 12.20 14.92
CA GLY A 20 12.56 11.81 16.28
C GLY A 20 11.60 10.83 16.97
N LEU A 21 10.52 10.40 16.29
CA LEU A 21 9.58 9.40 16.79
C LEU A 21 9.87 8.03 16.18
N ASP A 22 9.84 6.98 17.01
CA ASP A 22 9.94 5.59 16.60
C ASP A 22 8.56 5.11 16.10
N ILE A 23 8.32 5.21 14.79
CA ILE A 23 7.03 4.87 14.15
C ILE A 23 7.05 3.50 13.46
N GLY A 24 8.24 3.04 13.02
CA GLY A 24 8.34 1.86 12.16
C GLY A 24 7.80 2.11 10.75
N ILE A 25 8.08 1.17 9.84
CA ILE A 25 7.53 1.12 8.49
C ILE A 25 7.14 -0.31 8.13
N ARG A 26 6.08 -0.45 7.32
CA ARG A 26 5.57 -1.73 6.83
C ARG A 26 5.51 -1.72 5.30
N MET A 27 5.90 -2.84 4.70
CA MET A 27 5.68 -3.16 3.30
C MET A 27 4.69 -4.32 3.20
N THR A 28 3.74 -4.22 2.27
CA THR A 28 2.82 -5.30 1.95
C THR A 28 3.13 -5.83 0.56
N VAL A 29 3.18 -7.15 0.42
CA VAL A 29 3.48 -7.85 -0.82
C VAL A 29 2.31 -8.75 -1.15
N ILE A 30 1.79 -8.62 -2.36
CA ILE A 30 0.63 -9.37 -2.85
C ILE A 30 1.02 -10.11 -4.11
N SER A 31 0.78 -11.43 -4.13
CA SER A 31 0.93 -12.23 -5.33
C SER A 31 -0.29 -12.11 -6.24
N LEU A 32 -0.05 -11.78 -7.50
CA LEU A 32 -1.04 -11.56 -8.54
C LEU A 32 -1.13 -12.78 -9.47
N LYS A 33 -1.57 -12.58 -10.71
CA LYS A 33 -1.51 -13.60 -11.76
C LYS A 33 -0.08 -13.75 -12.28
N ASN A 34 0.20 -14.87 -12.95
CA ASN A 34 1.47 -15.11 -13.65
C ASN A 34 2.73 -14.97 -12.76
N ASN A 35 2.60 -15.26 -11.46
CA ASN A 35 3.70 -15.14 -10.50
C ASN A 35 4.25 -13.71 -10.36
N GLU A 36 3.45 -12.69 -10.70
CA GLU A 36 3.79 -11.27 -10.53
C GLU A 36 3.47 -10.82 -9.12
N LEU A 37 4.28 -9.91 -8.58
CA LEU A 37 4.08 -9.32 -7.26
C LEU A 37 3.78 -7.82 -7.37
N ALA A 38 2.79 -7.40 -6.59
CA ALA A 38 2.60 -6.00 -6.21
C ALA A 38 3.24 -5.76 -4.85
N VAL A 39 4.09 -4.74 -4.77
CA VAL A 39 4.76 -4.29 -3.55
C VAL A 39 4.22 -2.91 -3.20
N ILE A 40 3.47 -2.82 -2.10
CA ILE A 40 2.88 -1.59 -1.58
C ILE A 40 3.74 -1.09 -0.43
N SER A 41 4.07 0.21 -0.45
CA SER A 41 4.90 0.84 0.58
C SER A 41 6.25 0.14 0.73
N PRO A 42 7.14 0.23 -0.28
CA PRO A 42 8.43 -0.44 -0.20
C PRO A 42 9.25 0.08 0.98
N ILE A 43 9.91 -0.84 1.67
CA ILE A 43 10.86 -0.59 2.77
C ILE A 43 12.30 -0.85 2.30
N LYS A 44 13.30 -0.70 3.18
CA LYS A 44 14.66 -1.08 2.81
C LYS A 44 14.76 -2.59 2.58
N VAL A 45 15.28 -3.02 1.44
CA VAL A 45 15.51 -4.45 1.17
C VAL A 45 16.92 -4.87 1.55
N ASP A 46 17.03 -6.08 2.09
CA ASP A 46 18.28 -6.79 2.31
C ASP A 46 18.31 -8.07 1.46
N ASN A 47 19.46 -8.75 1.43
CA ASN A 47 19.62 -9.98 0.63
C ASN A 47 18.60 -11.05 1.01
N LYS A 48 18.20 -11.12 2.29
CA LYS A 48 17.20 -12.08 2.77
C LYS A 48 15.83 -11.80 2.17
N ILE A 49 15.37 -10.55 2.16
CA ILE A 49 14.09 -10.19 1.51
C ILE A 49 14.15 -10.43 0.01
N ILE A 50 15.29 -10.14 -0.64
CA ILE A 50 15.49 -10.39 -2.07
C ILE A 50 15.39 -11.89 -2.39
N GLU A 51 15.98 -12.75 -1.56
CA GLU A 51 15.85 -14.21 -1.69
C GLU A 51 14.40 -14.66 -1.50
N GLN A 52 13.71 -14.17 -0.47
CA GLN A 52 12.30 -14.48 -0.24
C GLN A 52 11.41 -14.01 -1.40
N PHE A 53 11.72 -12.88 -2.05
CA PHE A 53 11.01 -12.47 -3.26
C PHE A 53 11.16 -13.49 -4.39
N LYS A 54 12.38 -13.98 -4.65
CA LYS A 54 12.62 -14.99 -5.70
C LYS A 54 11.81 -16.27 -5.51
N GLU A 55 11.51 -16.63 -4.27
CA GLU A 55 10.71 -17.80 -3.93
C GLU A 55 9.21 -17.60 -4.22
N ILE A 56 8.70 -16.39 -4.06
CA ILE A 56 7.24 -16.12 -4.12
C ILE A 56 6.78 -15.46 -5.42
N GLY A 57 7.69 -14.86 -6.21
CA GLY A 57 7.34 -14.28 -7.50
C GLY A 57 8.30 -13.21 -8.03
N ASN A 58 7.91 -12.59 -9.13
CA ASN A 58 8.65 -11.50 -9.77
C ASN A 58 8.01 -10.16 -9.41
N VAL A 59 8.77 -9.24 -8.82
CA VAL A 59 8.30 -7.88 -8.54
C VAL A 59 7.98 -7.17 -9.85
N LYS A 60 6.70 -6.86 -10.05
CA LYS A 60 6.20 -6.23 -11.27
C LYS A 60 5.65 -4.83 -11.03
N HIS A 61 5.01 -4.62 -9.88
CA HIS A 61 4.42 -3.34 -9.50
C HIS A 61 5.02 -2.89 -8.17
N ILE A 62 5.58 -1.68 -8.15
CA ILE A 62 6.08 -1.01 -6.94
C ILE A 62 5.21 0.21 -6.71
N ILE A 63 4.54 0.29 -5.56
CA ILE A 63 3.44 1.21 -5.34
C ILE A 63 3.75 2.11 -4.15
N ALA A 64 3.77 3.43 -4.39
CA ALA A 64 3.69 4.45 -3.34
C ALA A 64 2.23 4.90 -3.20
N PRO A 65 1.50 4.40 -2.17
CA PRO A 65 0.06 4.59 -2.06
C PRO A 65 -0.33 5.99 -1.58
N ASN A 66 0.64 6.80 -1.12
CA ASN A 66 0.42 8.17 -0.67
C ASN A 66 1.71 9.01 -0.76
N LEU A 67 1.69 10.21 -0.20
CA LEU A 67 2.82 11.15 -0.24
C LEU A 67 3.99 10.87 0.70
N PHE A 68 3.93 9.87 1.59
CA PHE A 68 5.02 9.56 2.55
C PHE A 68 5.72 8.22 2.25
N HIS A 69 5.04 7.29 1.58
CA HIS A 69 5.52 5.92 1.35
C HIS A 69 6.36 5.77 0.07
N HIS A 70 7.29 6.71 -0.16
CA HIS A 70 8.08 6.80 -1.39
C HIS A 70 9.60 6.66 -1.18
N LEU A 71 10.06 6.48 0.05
CA LEU A 71 11.48 6.57 0.41
C LEU A 71 12.36 5.55 -0.34
N PHE A 72 11.86 4.33 -0.54
CA PHE A 72 12.62 3.21 -1.09
C PHE A 72 12.24 2.84 -2.53
N LEU A 73 11.49 3.71 -3.23
CA LEU A 73 11.11 3.46 -4.63
C LEU A 73 12.32 3.31 -5.56
N SER A 74 13.32 4.20 -5.43
CA SER A 74 14.51 4.17 -6.28
C SER A 74 15.34 2.91 -6.04
N ASP A 75 15.50 2.48 -4.79
CA ASP A 75 16.23 1.26 -4.45
C ASP A 75 15.55 0.03 -5.05
N PHE A 76 14.23 -0.05 -4.94
CA PHE A 76 13.46 -1.11 -5.58
C PHE A 76 13.58 -1.09 -7.10
N LYS A 77 13.53 0.08 -7.75
CA LYS A 77 13.69 0.18 -9.20
C LYS A 77 15.08 -0.24 -9.66
N ASN A 78 16.12 0.07 -8.89
CA ASN A 78 17.48 -0.36 -9.20
C ASN A 78 17.63 -1.90 -9.14
N ILE A 79 16.96 -2.54 -8.20
CA ILE A 79 16.99 -4.01 -8.04
C ILE A 79 16.07 -4.70 -9.05
N TYR A 80 14.92 -4.10 -9.34
CA TYR A 80 13.89 -4.61 -10.24
C TYR A 80 13.63 -3.62 -11.38
N PRO A 81 14.56 -3.47 -12.34
CA PRO A 81 14.48 -2.41 -13.36
C PRO A 81 13.27 -2.55 -14.30
N GLN A 82 12.72 -3.76 -14.42
CA GLN A 82 11.54 -4.06 -15.24
C GLN A 82 10.21 -3.85 -14.50
N ALA A 83 10.25 -3.62 -13.18
CA ALA A 83 9.06 -3.32 -12.41
C ALA A 83 8.60 -1.89 -12.70
N GLN A 84 7.29 -1.66 -12.71
CA GLN A 84 6.70 -0.33 -12.91
C GLN A 84 6.44 0.34 -11.56
N ILE A 85 6.82 1.61 -11.44
CA ILE A 85 6.48 2.46 -10.30
C ILE A 85 5.11 3.09 -10.53
N TYR A 86 4.21 2.82 -9.59
CA TYR A 86 2.91 3.47 -9.46
C TYR A 86 2.94 4.41 -8.26
N ALA A 87 2.45 5.62 -8.44
CA ALA A 87 2.40 6.57 -7.34
C ALA A 87 1.25 7.55 -7.50
N VAL A 88 0.87 8.17 -6.39
CA VAL A 88 -0.12 9.24 -6.40
C VAL A 88 0.40 10.49 -7.13
N SER A 89 -0.49 11.22 -7.79
CA SER A 89 -0.15 12.36 -8.65
C SER A 89 0.72 13.41 -7.97
N GLY A 90 0.45 13.71 -6.69
CA GLY A 90 1.23 14.68 -5.90
C GLY A 90 2.70 14.29 -5.70
N LEU A 91 3.05 13.01 -5.88
CA LEU A 91 4.42 12.56 -5.71
C LEU A 91 5.36 13.07 -6.82
N LYS A 92 4.85 13.29 -8.05
CA LYS A 92 5.65 13.87 -9.15
C LYS A 92 6.26 15.23 -8.77
N LYS A 93 5.51 16.04 -8.02
CA LYS A 93 5.99 17.34 -7.53
C LYS A 93 6.95 17.22 -6.36
N LYS A 94 6.69 16.26 -5.46
CA LYS A 94 7.49 16.04 -4.23
C LYS A 94 8.83 15.35 -4.49
N ARG A 95 8.86 14.43 -5.46
CA ARG A 95 10.03 13.62 -5.85
C ARG A 95 10.24 13.64 -7.36
N PRO A 96 10.63 14.80 -7.93
CA PRO A 96 10.92 14.90 -9.36
C PRO A 96 12.13 14.06 -9.80
N ASP A 97 12.93 13.58 -8.84
CA ASP A 97 14.06 12.69 -9.04
C ASP A 97 13.66 11.22 -9.29
N ILE A 98 12.39 10.84 -9.03
CA ILE A 98 11.88 9.50 -9.27
C ILE A 98 11.08 9.47 -10.58
N SER A 99 11.48 8.61 -11.51
CA SER A 99 10.69 8.33 -12.71
C SER A 99 9.48 7.46 -12.34
N ILE A 100 8.31 8.10 -12.22
CA ILE A 100 7.03 7.43 -11.98
C ILE A 100 6.47 6.95 -13.32
N ASP A 101 6.30 5.63 -13.46
CA ASP A 101 5.84 4.99 -14.70
C ASP A 101 4.33 5.18 -14.92
N LYS A 102 3.54 5.09 -13.85
CA LYS A 102 2.08 5.28 -13.87
C LYS A 102 1.60 6.07 -12.66
N ILE A 103 0.59 6.91 -12.87
CA ILE A 103 -0.14 7.57 -11.77
C ILE A 103 -1.25 6.63 -11.30
N LEU A 104 -1.44 6.54 -9.99
CA LEU A 104 -2.67 5.99 -9.45
C LEU A 104 -3.79 7.00 -9.71
N ASP A 105 -4.76 6.60 -10.52
CA ASP A 105 -5.96 7.35 -10.85
C ASP A 105 -7.18 6.41 -10.79
N ASP A 106 -8.38 6.96 -10.97
CA ASP A 106 -9.61 6.18 -10.89
C ASP A 106 -10.03 5.57 -12.24
N ASP A 107 -9.24 5.74 -13.31
CA ASP A 107 -9.55 5.21 -14.65
C ASP A 107 -9.14 3.74 -14.76
N GLU A 108 -7.96 3.39 -14.24
CA GLU A 108 -7.57 2.00 -13.96
C GLU A 108 -7.78 1.74 -12.45
N LYS A 109 -8.49 0.68 -12.06
CA LYS A 109 -8.74 0.38 -10.63
C LYS A 109 -8.17 -0.97 -10.15
N TYR A 110 -7.35 -1.60 -10.98
CA TYR A 110 -6.93 -2.98 -10.73
C TYR A 110 -5.46 -3.20 -11.08
N PHE A 111 -4.74 -3.89 -10.21
CA PHE A 111 -3.49 -4.55 -10.54
C PHE A 111 -3.79 -6.00 -10.92
N GLY A 112 -3.72 -6.29 -12.23
CA GLY A 112 -4.19 -7.56 -12.76
C GLY A 112 -5.69 -7.73 -12.55
N SER A 113 -6.13 -8.92 -12.10
CA SER A 113 -7.55 -9.20 -11.81
C SER A 113 -7.81 -9.59 -10.36
N LYS A 114 -6.88 -9.30 -9.45
CA LYS A 114 -6.93 -9.79 -8.06
C LYS A 114 -6.87 -8.68 -7.00
N LEU A 115 -6.34 -7.52 -7.37
CA LEU A 115 -6.10 -6.43 -6.44
C LEU A 115 -6.75 -5.16 -6.97
N GLU A 116 -7.83 -4.74 -6.31
CA GLU A 116 -8.51 -3.48 -6.55
C GLU A 116 -7.86 -2.36 -5.77
N TYR A 117 -7.94 -1.13 -6.26
CA TYR A 117 -7.55 0.05 -5.50
C TYR A 117 -8.49 1.23 -5.71
N PHE A 118 -8.59 2.06 -4.68
CA PHE A 118 -9.50 3.20 -4.65
C PHE A 118 -8.84 4.37 -3.94
N LEU A 119 -9.08 5.58 -4.43
CA LEU A 119 -8.74 6.79 -3.71
C LEU A 119 -9.58 6.86 -2.44
N PHE A 120 -8.91 7.00 -1.30
CA PHE A 120 -9.56 7.28 -0.03
C PHE A 120 -9.55 8.79 0.21
N GLU A 121 -10.66 9.44 -0.14
CA GLU A 121 -10.82 10.88 0.02
C GLU A 121 -10.98 11.30 1.48
N GLY A 122 -10.69 12.57 1.76
CA GLY A 122 -10.95 13.19 3.06
C GLY A 122 -9.83 13.07 4.10
N LEU A 123 -8.77 12.30 3.82
CA LEU A 123 -7.60 12.25 4.70
C LEU A 123 -6.65 13.41 4.46
N ASN A 124 -6.42 14.16 5.54
CA ASN A 124 -5.47 15.25 5.57
C ASN A 124 -4.41 15.01 6.63
N THR A 125 -3.19 15.44 6.33
CA THR A 125 -2.07 15.49 7.27
C THR A 125 -1.84 16.92 7.74
N PHE A 126 -1.46 17.07 9.00
CA PHE A 126 -1.02 18.35 9.55
C PHE A 126 0.49 18.44 9.42
N LEU A 127 0.95 19.27 8.49
CA LEU A 127 2.34 19.62 8.33
C LEU A 127 2.60 20.98 9.01
N LEU A 128 3.87 21.32 9.23
CA LEU A 128 4.26 22.61 9.84
C LEU A 128 3.75 23.83 9.05
N ASN A 129 3.42 23.67 7.78
CA ASN A 129 2.87 24.69 6.88
C ASN A 129 1.33 24.61 6.72
N GLY A 130 0.64 23.80 7.54
CA GLY A 130 -0.81 23.68 7.55
C GLY A 130 -1.31 22.30 7.11
N VAL A 131 -2.61 22.26 6.79
CA VAL A 131 -3.31 21.03 6.37
C VAL A 131 -2.95 20.70 4.92
N SER A 132 -2.54 19.46 4.66
CA SER A 132 -2.20 18.97 3.33
C SER A 132 -2.85 17.61 3.07
N PRO A 133 -3.48 17.38 1.91
CA PRO A 133 -4.10 16.09 1.61
C PRO A 133 -3.05 14.99 1.57
N LEU A 134 -3.36 13.85 2.18
CA LEU A 134 -2.46 12.69 2.20
C LEU A 134 -2.39 12.00 0.83
N ASN A 135 -3.47 12.08 0.06
CA ASN A 135 -3.72 11.35 -1.18
C ASN A 135 -3.51 9.85 -0.97
N GLU A 136 -4.28 9.23 -0.07
CA GLU A 136 -4.12 7.80 0.21
C GLU A 136 -4.96 6.94 -0.73
N TYR A 137 -4.34 5.93 -1.31
CA TYR A 137 -5.03 4.83 -1.97
C TYR A 137 -5.07 3.61 -1.06
N VAL A 138 -6.25 3.00 -0.97
CA VAL A 138 -6.45 1.71 -0.29
C VAL A 138 -6.60 0.60 -1.31
N PHE A 139 -6.27 -0.63 -0.92
CA PHE A 139 -6.26 -1.77 -1.85
C PHE A 139 -7.12 -2.90 -1.29
N PHE A 140 -7.95 -3.50 -2.14
CA PHE A 140 -8.79 -4.64 -1.76
C PHE A 140 -8.34 -5.89 -2.53
N HIS A 141 -7.88 -6.90 -1.79
CA HIS A 141 -7.54 -8.20 -2.36
C HIS A 141 -8.76 -9.12 -2.28
N GLY A 142 -9.43 -9.32 -3.42
CA GLY A 142 -10.73 -9.99 -3.47
C GLY A 142 -10.71 -11.46 -3.07
N GLU A 143 -9.60 -12.17 -3.35
CA GLU A 143 -9.47 -13.61 -3.07
C GLU A 143 -9.46 -13.89 -1.56
N SER A 144 -8.71 -13.12 -0.78
CA SER A 144 -8.66 -13.25 0.69
C SER A 144 -9.67 -12.37 1.41
N LYS A 145 -10.38 -11.49 0.68
CA LYS A 145 -11.27 -10.45 1.24
C LYS A 145 -10.55 -9.53 2.23
N THR A 146 -9.31 -9.18 1.93
CA THR A 146 -8.47 -8.33 2.78
C THR A 146 -8.44 -6.91 2.24
N LEU A 147 -8.71 -5.92 3.11
CA LEU A 147 -8.40 -4.52 2.83
C LEU A 147 -6.99 -4.20 3.34
N ILE A 148 -6.20 -3.58 2.48
CA ILE A 148 -4.86 -3.10 2.78
C ILE A 148 -4.92 -1.58 2.84
N VAL A 149 -4.57 -1.06 4.00
CA VAL A 149 -4.43 0.36 4.30
C VAL A 149 -2.98 0.66 4.70
N THR A 150 -2.54 1.92 4.59
CA THR A 150 -1.18 2.31 4.97
C THR A 150 -1.14 3.20 6.20
N ASP A 151 -1.73 4.40 6.13
CA ASP A 151 -1.64 5.40 7.19
C ASP A 151 -2.98 5.58 7.94
N ILE A 152 -4.06 4.94 7.46
CA ILE A 152 -5.39 4.96 8.08
C ILE A 152 -5.44 4.27 9.45
N GLU A 153 -4.48 3.40 9.79
CA GLU A 153 -4.51 2.60 11.03
C GLU A 153 -4.59 3.45 12.32
N GLN A 154 -4.26 4.75 12.28
CA GLN A 154 -4.30 5.66 13.43
C GLN A 154 -5.47 6.68 13.42
N VAL A 155 -6.44 6.54 12.52
CA VAL A 155 -7.58 7.47 12.44
C VAL A 155 -8.80 6.87 13.13
N SER A 156 -9.38 7.58 14.10
CA SER A 156 -10.72 7.28 14.59
C SER A 156 -11.72 7.61 13.47
N MET A 157 -12.17 6.60 12.73
CA MET A 157 -13.16 6.76 11.66
C MET A 157 -14.57 6.48 12.16
N GLN A 158 -15.53 7.35 11.84
CA GLN A 158 -16.93 6.96 11.90
C GLN A 158 -17.26 6.17 10.64
N LEU A 159 -17.87 4.99 10.79
CA LEU A 159 -18.25 4.11 9.66
C LEU A 159 -19.13 4.80 8.60
N SER A 160 -19.83 5.88 8.96
CA SER A 160 -20.59 6.73 8.04
C SER A 160 -19.75 7.47 7.01
N ASP A 161 -18.45 7.63 7.28
CA ASP A 161 -17.53 8.41 6.45
C ASP A 161 -16.90 7.55 5.35
N LEU A 162 -17.03 6.23 5.46
CA LEU A 162 -16.50 5.27 4.51
C LEU A 162 -17.41 5.17 3.28
N LYS A 163 -17.23 6.07 2.31
CA LYS A 163 -17.88 5.97 1.00
C LYS A 163 -17.15 4.99 0.08
N LEU A 164 -17.10 3.71 0.46
CA LEU A 164 -16.67 2.67 -0.49
C LEU A 164 -17.77 2.46 -1.53
N PRO A 165 -17.43 2.35 -2.84
CA PRO A 165 -18.40 1.87 -3.81
C PRO A 165 -18.91 0.51 -3.32
N ALA A 166 -20.24 0.33 -3.30
CA ALA A 166 -20.85 -0.93 -2.90
C ALA A 166 -20.22 -2.04 -3.76
N ILE A 167 -19.38 -2.87 -3.14
CA ILE A 167 -18.81 -4.05 -3.79
C ILE A 167 -20.02 -4.96 -4.05
N ALA A 168 -20.56 -4.87 -5.26
CA ALA A 168 -21.73 -5.60 -5.65
C ALA A 168 -21.40 -7.09 -5.63
N GLY A 169 -21.81 -7.79 -4.57
CA GLY A 169 -21.83 -9.25 -4.52
C GLY A 169 -21.17 -9.93 -3.33
N LEU A 170 -20.54 -9.22 -2.38
CA LEU A 170 -19.98 -9.83 -1.17
C LEU A 170 -20.53 -9.13 0.07
N GLY A 171 -21.25 -9.89 0.89
CA GLY A 171 -21.96 -9.39 2.07
C GLY A 171 -21.06 -8.52 2.96
N PHE A 172 -21.53 -7.31 3.20
CA PHE A 172 -21.00 -6.28 4.10
C PHE A 172 -20.65 -6.79 5.52
N ALA A 173 -21.14 -7.97 5.92
CA ALA A 173 -20.94 -8.54 7.26
C ALA A 173 -19.50 -8.99 7.55
N GLY A 174 -18.70 -9.33 6.53
CA GLY A 174 -17.31 -9.80 6.74
C GLY A 174 -16.31 -8.69 7.07
N PHE A 175 -16.59 -7.47 6.61
CA PHE A 175 -15.72 -6.30 6.77
C PHE A 175 -15.79 -5.73 8.20
N PHE A 176 -16.94 -5.85 8.86
CA PHE A 176 -17.16 -5.39 10.24
C PHE A 176 -16.31 -6.13 11.27
N LEU A 177 -16.08 -7.44 11.08
CA LEU A 177 -15.34 -8.25 12.06
C LEU A 177 -13.83 -7.94 12.11
N LEU A 178 -13.25 -7.41 11.04
CA LEU A 178 -11.81 -7.15 10.99
C LEU A 178 -11.41 -5.86 11.73
N ILE A 179 -12.29 -4.86 11.77
CA ILE A 179 -12.03 -3.56 12.42
C ILE A 179 -12.33 -3.63 13.93
N ASP A 180 -13.37 -4.35 14.35
CA ASP A 180 -13.71 -4.48 15.77
C ASP A 180 -12.61 -5.17 16.59
N GLN A 181 -11.85 -6.10 16.00
CA GLN A 181 -10.73 -6.77 16.68
C GLN A 181 -9.50 -5.86 16.89
N VAL A 182 -9.36 -4.78 16.13
CA VAL A 182 -8.23 -3.83 16.27
C VAL A 182 -8.52 -2.76 17.33
N SER A 183 -9.80 -2.43 17.59
CA SER A 183 -10.15 -1.42 18.62
C SER A 183 -10.18 -1.96 20.06
N GLN A 184 -10.13 -3.29 20.24
CA GLN A 184 -10.25 -3.98 21.53
C GLN A 184 -8.95 -4.67 21.97
N GLY A 185 -7.81 -4.33 21.35
CA GLY A 185 -6.48 -4.91 21.65
C GLY A 185 -5.55 -3.96 22.39
#